data_AF-A0A094WCT9-F1
#
_entry.id   AF-A0A094WCT9-F1
#
_cell.length_a   1.000
_cell.length_b   1.000
_cell.length_c   1.000
_cell.angle_alpha   90.00
_cell.angle_beta   90.00
_cell.angle_gamma   90.00
#
_symmetry.space_group_name_H-M   'P 1'
#
loop_
_entity.id
_entity.type
_entity.pdbx_description
1 polymer ?
#
loop_
_entity_poly.entity_id
_entity_poly.type
_entity_poly.pdbx_seq_one_letter_code
_entity_poly.pdbx_strand_id
1 'polypeptide(L)'
;MKNIAILPKKEKETSYPDKNFSQTICLQNFLYDFTSFGIDSLWGHSSHPIQRTDRKISSISSKETSTLKFDGIANLYPIDYFLSHTPVSGVSLKTHLSADNARILIVNISRQNTRTILFDEKITNFSGEFLSDWINTSDLEGSLHLEIEYKGTLEISQTAWVTSLSKPILASSILLSITAFNRDEFVLPLLDSLCGYPPLLSINLQILVVDNGGSLSRDKLPDDSRIRLIKQTNLGCTSGVMRGLAMARDLKTDFMVIADDDIILPPEMLYRLLLFQILSGKGLSVGAGMLTLQSPNILWEKGSLVLDQGLNSLKPLHKRTNLEIQKNLTPLFQVDKLDYTALWLMSAPTEKLSFLPAFFIYYEDVLQGLLLKKNGVQVLVPPHIFLWHATLEKRGAFWKRYLWVRNDLATRFLNPEKLNPFLVVFSFLGLIANLLKSYDYKLAEFHLQAFKEAITDVSWTIDPLGEKKKTDILIQQNPAQVDLSSRLPKDFLIQKKNSLGLKILKRLGNILTLGNYLNPFSKSVRDDGKLLFRFHGDYESWGWFGYHTLAVVDKKGIGYLCHRSWKKAVKFIFPCLSLSFRFLISRNTLSKRYKEHMHHYENAWRDTFLILDTKNRETSPEGSK
;
A
#
# COMPACT_ATOMS: atom_id res chain seq x y z
N MET A 1 -6.58 -23.01 -37.26
CA MET A 1 -7.90 -22.39 -37.50
C MET A 1 -8.66 -22.36 -36.18
N LYS A 2 -8.68 -21.21 -35.50
CA LYS A 2 -9.45 -20.99 -34.27
C LYS A 2 -10.29 -19.73 -34.49
N ASN A 3 -11.57 -19.83 -34.19
CA ASN A 3 -12.64 -18.93 -34.62
C ASN A 3 -12.38 -17.46 -34.23
N ILE A 4 -12.21 -16.63 -35.26
CA ILE A 4 -12.30 -15.17 -35.18
C ILE A 4 -13.80 -14.86 -35.32
N ALA A 5 -14.44 -14.43 -34.24
CA ALA A 5 -15.81 -13.93 -34.30
C ALA A 5 -15.77 -12.47 -34.76
N ILE A 6 -16.12 -12.23 -36.02
CA ILE A 6 -16.39 -10.90 -36.56
C ILE A 6 -17.88 -10.64 -36.36
N LEU A 7 -18.23 -9.72 -35.46
CA LEU A 7 -19.62 -9.29 -35.29
C LEU A 7 -20.05 -8.39 -36.47
N PRO A 8 -21.30 -8.49 -36.96
CA PRO A 8 -21.78 -7.67 -38.06
C PRO A 8 -21.94 -6.20 -37.64
N LYS A 9 -21.50 -5.28 -38.51
CA LYS A 9 -21.76 -3.84 -38.39
C LYS A 9 -23.26 -3.59 -38.28
N LYS A 10 -23.73 -3.17 -37.11
CA LYS A 10 -24.99 -2.42 -36.98
C LYS A 10 -24.64 -0.94 -37.07
N GLU A 11 -25.17 -0.26 -38.08
CA GLU A 11 -25.26 1.21 -38.08
C GLU A 11 -26.06 1.62 -36.84
N LYS A 12 -25.35 2.11 -35.82
CA LYS A 12 -25.93 2.85 -34.71
C LYS A 12 -25.44 4.29 -34.86
N GLU A 13 -26.39 5.21 -34.92
CA GLU A 13 -26.14 6.66 -34.88
C GLU A 13 -25.15 6.99 -33.76
N THR A 14 -23.97 7.43 -34.17
CA THR A 14 -22.94 7.98 -33.30
C THR A 14 -23.39 9.39 -32.88
N SER A 15 -24.13 9.48 -31.78
CA SER A 15 -24.34 10.78 -31.13
C SER A 15 -23.01 11.26 -30.54
N TYR A 16 -22.31 12.09 -31.30
CA TYR A 16 -21.25 12.94 -30.76
C TYR A 16 -21.88 13.84 -29.68
N PRO A 17 -21.23 14.05 -28.52
CA PRO A 17 -21.65 15.11 -27.60
C PRO A 17 -21.59 16.45 -28.34
N ASP A 18 -22.64 17.28 -28.17
CA ASP A 18 -22.78 18.60 -28.78
C ASP A 18 -21.46 19.40 -28.76
N LYS A 19 -20.99 19.81 -29.95
CA LYS A 19 -19.70 20.48 -30.17
C LYS A 19 -19.52 21.83 -29.44
N ASN A 20 -20.55 22.35 -28.79
CA ASN A 20 -20.52 23.70 -28.24
C ASN A 20 -19.87 23.82 -26.85
N PHE A 21 -19.59 22.73 -26.12
CA PHE A 21 -18.94 22.78 -24.78
C PHE A 21 -18.14 21.51 -24.39
N SER A 22 -17.43 20.85 -25.31
CA SER A 22 -16.64 19.65 -24.96
C SER A 22 -15.21 20.00 -24.55
N GLN A 23 -14.84 19.77 -23.28
CA GLN A 23 -13.44 19.81 -22.84
C GLN A 23 -12.76 18.46 -23.11
N THR A 24 -11.68 18.44 -23.89
CA THR A 24 -10.83 17.24 -24.04
C THR A 24 -9.95 17.09 -22.81
N ILE A 25 -10.01 15.92 -22.18
CA ILE A 25 -9.28 15.60 -20.94
C ILE A 25 -8.38 14.40 -21.21
N CYS A 26 -7.09 14.53 -20.87
CA CYS A 26 -6.19 13.39 -20.87
C CYS A 26 -6.41 12.53 -19.63
N LEU A 27 -6.93 11.32 -19.79
CA LEU A 27 -7.17 10.39 -18.67
C LEU A 27 -5.91 9.67 -18.22
N GLN A 28 -5.02 9.38 -19.18
CA GLN A 28 -3.86 8.55 -18.96
C GLN A 28 -2.83 8.82 -20.07
N ASN A 29 -1.66 9.34 -19.71
CA ASN A 29 -0.50 9.38 -20.60
C ASN A 29 0.20 8.02 -20.56
N PHE A 30 0.75 7.60 -21.69
CA PHE A 30 1.49 6.35 -21.77
C PHE A 30 2.89 6.53 -21.19
N LEU A 31 3.37 5.48 -20.55
CA LEU A 31 4.73 5.38 -20.05
C LEU A 31 5.52 4.43 -20.95
N TYR A 32 6.68 4.89 -21.41
CA TYR A 32 7.55 4.14 -22.30
C TYR A 32 8.73 3.51 -21.56
N ASP A 33 9.23 4.23 -20.56
CA ASP A 33 10.20 3.75 -19.58
C ASP A 33 10.10 4.61 -18.32
N PHE A 34 10.44 4.03 -17.17
CA PHE A 34 10.60 4.75 -15.92
C PHE A 34 11.61 4.01 -15.04
N THR A 35 12.51 4.75 -14.40
CA THR A 35 13.48 4.25 -13.40
C THR A 35 14.50 3.22 -13.88
N SER A 36 14.57 2.92 -15.18
CA SER A 36 15.55 2.00 -15.78
C SER A 36 15.65 0.66 -15.04
N PHE A 37 14.55 0.17 -14.44
CA PHE A 37 14.53 -1.12 -13.76
C PHE A 37 14.71 -2.31 -14.71
N GLY A 38 14.72 -2.07 -16.03
CA GLY A 38 14.85 -3.10 -17.06
C GLY A 38 13.64 -4.02 -17.17
N ILE A 39 12.47 -3.56 -16.71
CA ILE A 39 11.23 -4.35 -16.69
C ILE A 39 10.29 -3.83 -17.78
N ASP A 40 10.67 -4.14 -19.01
CA ASP A 40 9.96 -3.70 -20.21
C ASP A 40 8.49 -4.15 -20.26
N SER A 41 8.18 -5.28 -19.62
CA SER A 41 6.85 -5.88 -19.54
C SER A 41 5.82 -5.02 -18.79
N LEU A 42 6.26 -4.06 -17.95
CA LEU A 42 5.34 -3.12 -17.31
C LEU A 42 4.78 -2.09 -18.30
N TRP A 43 5.55 -1.74 -19.32
CA TRP A 43 5.19 -0.78 -20.37
C TRP A 43 4.49 -1.46 -21.53
N GLY A 44 4.98 -2.64 -21.91
CA GLY A 44 4.42 -3.46 -22.97
C GLY A 44 5.47 -4.19 -23.81
N HIS A 45 5.01 -5.01 -24.73
CA HIS A 45 5.85 -5.94 -25.48
C HIS A 45 6.13 -5.47 -26.91
N SER A 46 7.32 -5.78 -27.42
CA SER A 46 7.68 -5.55 -28.83
C SER A 46 8.20 -6.84 -29.45
N SER A 47 7.84 -7.13 -30.69
CA SER A 47 8.38 -8.30 -31.42
C SER A 47 9.80 -8.06 -31.94
N HIS A 48 10.23 -6.80 -32.02
CA HIS A 48 11.55 -6.39 -32.49
C HIS A 48 12.20 -5.39 -31.51
N PRO A 49 13.54 -5.30 -31.48
CA PRO A 49 14.25 -4.32 -30.65
C PRO A 49 13.79 -2.88 -30.94
N ILE A 50 13.51 -2.14 -29.88
CA ILE A 50 13.14 -0.72 -29.92
C ILE A 50 14.02 0.06 -28.96
N GLN A 51 14.24 1.33 -29.26
CA GLN A 51 14.87 2.26 -28.35
C GLN A 51 13.76 3.01 -27.58
N ARG A 52 13.87 3.01 -26.26
CA ARG A 52 12.91 3.64 -25.36
C ARG A 52 13.62 4.77 -24.60
N THR A 53 12.91 5.87 -24.45
CA THR A 53 13.22 6.94 -23.49
C THR A 53 11.96 7.17 -22.66
N ASP A 54 12.04 8.01 -21.63
CA ASP A 54 10.87 8.43 -20.85
C ASP A 54 9.77 9.11 -21.70
N ARG A 55 10.13 9.67 -22.87
CA ARG A 55 9.24 10.50 -23.71
C ARG A 55 8.82 9.89 -25.04
N LYS A 56 9.61 8.95 -25.57
CA LYS A 56 9.38 8.38 -26.89
C LYS A 56 9.92 6.96 -27.05
N ILE A 57 9.33 6.25 -28.00
CA ILE A 57 9.85 5.00 -28.56
C ILE A 57 10.22 5.24 -30.01
N SER A 58 11.42 4.78 -30.39
CA SER A 58 11.88 4.76 -31.78
C SER A 58 12.26 3.32 -32.16
N SER A 59 11.70 2.81 -33.25
CA SER A 59 12.06 1.51 -33.79
C SER A 59 13.38 1.58 -34.55
N ILE A 60 14.14 0.50 -34.53
CA ILE A 60 15.19 0.28 -35.53
C ILE A 60 14.50 -0.19 -36.81
N SER A 61 14.83 0.40 -37.96
CA SER A 61 14.21 0.08 -39.25
C SER A 61 14.11 -1.43 -39.48
N SER A 62 12.90 -1.97 -39.53
CA SER A 62 12.67 -3.40 -39.73
C SER A 62 12.21 -3.69 -41.15
N LYS A 63 12.82 -4.70 -41.78
CA LYS A 63 12.37 -5.23 -43.08
C LYS A 63 11.14 -6.14 -42.93
N GLU A 64 10.91 -6.66 -41.73
CA GLU A 64 9.79 -7.54 -41.39
C GLU A 64 8.66 -6.76 -40.71
N THR A 65 7.44 -7.26 -40.81
CA THR A 65 6.32 -6.70 -40.07
C THR A 65 6.56 -6.94 -38.58
N SER A 66 6.68 -5.84 -37.85
CA SER A 66 6.94 -5.81 -36.41
C SER A 66 5.68 -5.40 -35.66
N THR A 67 5.61 -5.71 -34.37
CA THR A 67 4.45 -5.36 -33.53
C THR A 67 4.93 -4.74 -32.24
N LEU A 68 4.38 -3.57 -31.91
CA LEU A 68 4.53 -2.92 -30.62
C LEU A 68 3.17 -2.96 -29.90
N LYS A 69 3.15 -3.49 -28.68
CA LYS A 69 1.96 -3.61 -27.85
C LYS A 69 2.16 -2.85 -26.55
N PHE A 70 1.16 -2.08 -26.16
CA PHE A 70 1.11 -1.38 -24.88
C PHE A 70 0.23 -2.14 -23.88
N ASP A 71 0.48 -3.44 -23.77
CA ASP A 71 -0.31 -4.42 -23.01
C ASP A 71 0.24 -4.68 -21.60
N GLY A 72 1.22 -3.87 -21.16
CA GLY A 72 1.74 -3.84 -19.81
C GLY A 72 0.87 -3.01 -18.87
N ILE A 73 0.87 -3.35 -17.58
CA ILE A 73 0.01 -2.75 -16.54
C ILE A 73 0.01 -1.21 -16.51
N ALA A 74 1.12 -0.58 -16.90
CA ALA A 74 1.25 0.88 -16.92
C ALA A 74 0.41 1.54 -18.01
N ASN A 75 0.11 0.84 -19.11
CA ASN A 75 -0.55 1.41 -20.29
C ASN A 75 -1.93 0.82 -20.58
N LEU A 76 -2.31 -0.26 -19.90
CA LEU A 76 -3.67 -0.78 -19.92
C LEU A 76 -4.66 0.24 -19.31
N TYR A 77 -5.70 0.60 -20.06
CA TYR A 77 -6.78 1.47 -19.60
C TYR A 77 -7.86 0.65 -18.86
N PRO A 78 -8.24 1.01 -17.62
CA PRO A 78 -9.16 0.21 -16.83
C PRO A 78 -10.64 0.57 -17.04
N ILE A 79 -11.27 0.01 -18.08
CA ILE A 79 -12.68 0.26 -18.44
C ILE A 79 -13.59 0.14 -17.23
N ASP A 80 -13.49 -0.99 -16.52
CA ASP A 80 -14.37 -1.32 -15.40
C ASP A 80 -14.38 -0.23 -14.32
N TYR A 81 -13.23 0.38 -14.04
CA TYR A 81 -13.08 1.40 -13.00
C TYR A 81 -13.71 2.73 -13.43
N PHE A 82 -13.39 3.20 -14.63
CA PHE A 82 -13.94 4.45 -15.15
C PHE A 82 -15.45 4.37 -15.35
N LEU A 83 -15.93 3.28 -15.98
CA LEU A 83 -17.36 3.12 -16.29
C LEU A 83 -18.24 3.06 -15.04
N SER A 84 -17.76 2.42 -13.96
CA SER A 84 -18.56 2.24 -12.74
C SER A 84 -18.48 3.38 -11.74
N HIS A 85 -17.49 4.29 -11.88
CA HIS A 85 -17.20 5.28 -10.84
C HIS A 85 -16.95 6.70 -11.35
N THR A 86 -17.04 6.96 -12.65
CA THR A 86 -16.79 8.28 -13.25
C THR A 86 -17.82 8.58 -14.33
N PRO A 87 -17.97 9.83 -14.80
CA PRO A 87 -18.84 10.15 -15.93
C PRO A 87 -18.26 9.73 -17.30
N VAL A 88 -17.08 9.10 -17.35
CA VAL A 88 -16.42 8.71 -18.59
C VAL A 88 -17.13 7.49 -19.21
N SER A 89 -17.71 7.68 -20.40
CA SER A 89 -18.41 6.63 -21.16
C SER A 89 -17.64 6.12 -22.39
N GLY A 90 -16.50 6.72 -22.68
CA GLY A 90 -15.66 6.34 -23.80
C GLY A 90 -14.37 7.14 -23.89
N VAL A 91 -13.51 6.73 -24.81
CA VAL A 91 -12.18 7.30 -25.01
C VAL A 91 -11.80 7.34 -26.49
N SER A 92 -10.88 8.23 -26.82
CA SER A 92 -10.10 8.20 -28.06
C SER A 92 -8.62 8.02 -27.73
N LEU A 93 -7.88 7.44 -28.66
CA LEU A 93 -6.43 7.41 -28.62
C LEU A 93 -5.89 8.68 -29.27
N LYS A 94 -5.07 9.43 -28.54
CA LYS A 94 -4.28 10.54 -29.07
C LYS A 94 -2.81 10.13 -29.07
N THR A 95 -2.09 10.32 -30.16
CA THR A 95 -0.64 10.03 -30.20
C THR A 95 0.09 10.83 -31.26
N HIS A 96 1.31 11.25 -30.97
CA HIS A 96 2.21 11.76 -32.00
C HIS A 96 3.01 10.60 -32.57
N LEU A 97 2.97 10.40 -33.89
CA LEU A 97 3.62 9.27 -34.53
C LEU A 97 4.21 9.64 -35.89
N SER A 98 5.30 8.95 -36.25
CA SER A 98 5.92 9.02 -37.57
C SER A 98 6.17 7.59 -38.06
N ALA A 99 5.58 7.20 -39.18
CA ALA A 99 5.70 5.84 -39.70
C ALA A 99 5.56 5.76 -41.23
N ASP A 100 6.38 4.90 -41.85
CA ASP A 100 6.31 4.60 -43.28
C ASP A 100 5.06 3.79 -43.60
N ASN A 101 4.87 2.68 -42.88
CA ASN A 101 3.70 1.83 -42.95
C ASN A 101 3.38 1.32 -41.55
N ALA A 102 2.21 1.69 -41.03
CA ALA A 102 1.73 1.20 -39.76
C ALA A 102 0.22 0.91 -39.79
N ARG A 103 -0.21 0.02 -38.91
CA ARG A 103 -1.60 -0.29 -38.65
C ARG A 103 -1.84 -0.14 -37.16
N ILE A 104 -2.71 0.80 -36.81
CA ILE A 104 -3.04 1.17 -35.45
C ILE A 104 -4.28 0.37 -35.03
N LEU A 105 -4.14 -0.41 -33.96
CA LEU A 105 -5.20 -1.24 -33.42
C LEU A 105 -5.50 -0.80 -31.99
N ILE A 106 -6.78 -0.62 -31.67
CA ILE A 106 -7.24 -0.52 -30.28
C ILE A 106 -7.94 -1.82 -29.92
N VAL A 107 -7.42 -2.46 -28.89
CA VAL A 107 -7.80 -3.82 -28.51
C VAL A 107 -8.43 -3.80 -27.12
N ASN A 108 -9.58 -4.46 -26.99
CA ASN A 108 -10.19 -4.77 -25.71
C ASN A 108 -9.84 -6.19 -25.29
N ILE A 109 -9.47 -6.35 -24.02
CA ILE A 109 -9.36 -7.63 -23.33
C ILE A 109 -10.45 -7.68 -22.26
N SER A 110 -11.44 -8.54 -22.45
CA SER A 110 -12.54 -8.76 -21.49
C SER A 110 -12.05 -9.44 -20.21
N ARG A 111 -12.92 -9.50 -19.18
CA ARG A 111 -12.60 -10.21 -17.92
C ARG A 111 -12.39 -11.71 -18.13
N GLN A 112 -12.96 -12.25 -19.21
CA GLN A 112 -12.81 -13.64 -19.63
C GLN A 112 -11.60 -13.87 -20.55
N ASN A 113 -10.72 -12.87 -20.71
CA ASN A 113 -9.59 -12.85 -21.64
C ASN A 113 -10.00 -12.97 -23.12
N THR A 114 -11.20 -12.52 -23.47
CA THR A 114 -11.60 -12.42 -24.89
C THR A 114 -10.97 -11.19 -25.50
N ARG A 115 -10.27 -11.37 -26.64
CA ARG A 115 -9.64 -10.29 -27.39
C ARG A 115 -10.56 -9.79 -28.50
N THR A 116 -10.84 -8.50 -28.51
CA THR A 116 -11.66 -7.85 -29.54
C THR A 116 -10.92 -6.63 -30.10
N ILE A 117 -10.85 -6.48 -31.42
CA ILE A 117 -10.33 -5.27 -32.07
C ILE A 117 -11.51 -4.31 -32.23
N LEU A 118 -11.38 -3.12 -31.64
CA LEU A 118 -12.41 -2.08 -31.65
C LEU A 118 -12.12 -0.99 -32.68
N PHE A 119 -10.84 -0.79 -33.00
CA PHE A 119 -10.37 0.18 -33.96
C PHE A 119 -9.23 -0.43 -34.78
N ASP A 120 -9.22 -0.14 -36.08
CA ASP A 120 -8.26 -0.68 -37.03
C ASP A 120 -8.08 0.31 -38.19
N GLU A 121 -6.97 1.02 -38.18
CA GLU A 121 -6.62 1.98 -39.22
C GLU A 121 -5.23 1.73 -39.77
N LYS A 122 -5.09 1.77 -41.10
CA LYS A 122 -3.80 1.71 -41.78
C LYS A 122 -3.36 3.12 -42.17
N ILE A 123 -2.10 3.41 -41.87
CA ILE A 123 -1.45 4.67 -42.18
C ILE A 123 -0.19 4.42 -43.02
N THR A 124 0.04 5.29 -43.99
CA THR A 124 1.19 5.21 -44.90
C THR A 124 1.81 6.59 -45.03
N ASN A 125 3.13 6.68 -44.84
CA ASN A 125 3.91 7.91 -44.89
C ASN A 125 3.30 9.04 -44.03
N PHE A 126 2.95 8.72 -42.78
CA PHE A 126 2.32 9.66 -41.85
C PHE A 126 3.36 10.20 -40.86
N SER A 127 3.30 11.50 -40.60
CA SER A 127 4.06 12.14 -39.52
C SER A 127 3.22 13.27 -38.92
N GLY A 128 2.89 13.18 -37.63
CA GLY A 128 2.11 14.20 -36.92
C GLY A 128 1.28 13.66 -35.77
N GLU A 129 0.30 14.45 -35.36
CA GLU A 129 -0.69 14.06 -34.35
C GLU A 129 -1.80 13.21 -34.98
N PHE A 130 -2.00 12.02 -34.43
CA PHE A 130 -3.09 11.11 -34.76
C PHE A 130 -4.12 11.09 -33.64
N LEU A 131 -5.40 11.15 -34.00
CA LEU A 131 -6.53 11.03 -33.10
C LEU A 131 -7.48 9.97 -33.66
N SER A 132 -7.74 8.91 -32.89
CA SER A 132 -8.69 7.87 -33.29
C SER A 132 -10.13 8.35 -33.19
N ASP A 133 -11.01 7.65 -33.91
CA ASP A 133 -12.45 7.71 -33.65
C ASP A 133 -12.77 7.37 -32.18
N TRP A 134 -13.91 7.87 -31.72
CA TRP A 134 -14.43 7.64 -30.37
C TRP A 134 -14.80 6.18 -30.14
N ILE A 135 -14.26 5.59 -29.07
CA ILE A 135 -14.62 4.24 -28.61
C ILE A 135 -15.56 4.36 -27.42
N ASN A 136 -16.82 3.98 -27.62
CA ASN A 136 -17.77 3.84 -26.54
C ASN A 136 -17.44 2.60 -25.70
N THR A 137 -17.24 2.79 -24.39
CA THR A 137 -16.87 1.73 -23.45
C THR A 137 -18.05 1.19 -22.64
N SER A 138 -19.27 1.68 -22.87
CA SER A 138 -20.45 1.35 -22.05
C SER A 138 -20.83 -0.14 -22.09
N ASP A 139 -20.60 -0.81 -23.22
CA ASP A 139 -20.89 -2.24 -23.43
C ASP A 139 -19.62 -3.12 -23.29
N LEU A 140 -18.52 -2.56 -22.80
CA LEU A 140 -17.23 -3.24 -22.67
C LEU A 140 -16.88 -3.52 -21.21
N GLU A 141 -16.00 -4.51 -21.00
CA GLU A 141 -15.43 -4.82 -19.70
C GLU A 141 -13.93 -5.08 -19.80
N GLY A 142 -13.24 -5.08 -18.66
CA GLY A 142 -11.81 -5.38 -18.57
C GLY A 142 -10.94 -4.17 -18.93
N SER A 143 -10.10 -4.30 -19.95
CA SER A 143 -9.08 -3.29 -20.29
C SER A 143 -9.03 -2.94 -21.78
N LEU A 144 -8.49 -1.76 -22.10
CA LEU A 144 -8.08 -1.38 -23.46
C LEU A 144 -6.57 -1.22 -23.55
N HIS A 145 -6.01 -1.54 -24.72
CA HIS A 145 -4.63 -1.23 -25.05
C HIS A 145 -4.44 -0.92 -26.54
N LEU A 146 -3.30 -0.29 -26.83
CA LEU A 146 -2.83 0.01 -28.18
C LEU A 146 -1.93 -1.12 -28.68
N GLU A 147 -2.14 -1.58 -29.91
CA GLU A 147 -1.17 -2.36 -30.69
C GLU A 147 -0.86 -1.62 -32.00
N ILE A 148 0.41 -1.58 -32.39
CA ILE A 148 0.86 -1.02 -33.66
C ILE A 148 1.61 -2.11 -34.41
N GLU A 149 1.07 -2.52 -35.55
CA GLU A 149 1.80 -3.34 -36.52
C GLU A 149 2.51 -2.38 -37.48
N TYR A 150 3.82 -2.52 -37.69
CA TYR A 150 4.57 -1.58 -38.53
C TYR A 150 5.64 -2.28 -39.37
N LYS A 151 6.03 -1.64 -40.49
CA LYS A 151 7.13 -2.07 -41.36
C LYS A 151 7.94 -0.83 -41.79
N GLY A 152 9.26 -0.93 -41.72
CA GLY A 152 10.16 0.21 -41.89
C GLY A 152 10.42 0.89 -40.54
N THR A 153 10.28 2.22 -40.53
CA THR A 153 10.49 3.04 -39.32
C THR A 153 9.18 3.37 -38.61
N LEU A 154 9.24 3.45 -37.29
CA LEU A 154 8.20 3.90 -36.38
C LEU A 154 8.83 4.76 -35.27
N GLU A 155 8.33 5.97 -35.10
CA GLU A 155 8.53 6.77 -33.89
C GLU A 155 7.18 7.08 -33.27
N ILE A 156 7.07 6.94 -31.95
CA ILE A 156 5.85 7.25 -31.20
C ILE A 156 6.19 8.02 -29.92
N SER A 157 5.40 9.04 -29.64
CA SER A 157 5.52 9.90 -28.47
C SER A 157 4.17 10.50 -28.10
N GLN A 158 4.06 11.08 -26.90
CA GLN A 158 2.86 11.81 -26.46
C GLN A 158 1.55 11.01 -26.64
N THR A 159 1.62 9.70 -26.41
CA THR A 159 0.46 8.82 -26.49
C THR A 159 -0.39 8.94 -25.23
N ALA A 160 -1.70 9.06 -25.39
CA ALA A 160 -2.64 9.19 -24.29
C ALA A 160 -4.02 8.63 -24.62
N TRP A 161 -4.70 8.13 -23.59
CA TRP A 161 -6.15 7.97 -23.60
C TRP A 161 -6.79 9.30 -23.25
N VAL A 162 -7.62 9.83 -24.15
CA VAL A 162 -8.34 11.09 -23.95
C VAL A 162 -9.84 10.84 -23.96
N THR A 163 -10.59 11.69 -23.27
CA THR A 163 -12.05 11.68 -23.30
C THR A 163 -12.60 13.08 -23.51
N SER A 164 -13.85 13.17 -23.96
CA SER A 164 -14.59 14.41 -24.11
C SER A 164 -15.76 14.39 -23.14
N LEU A 165 -15.80 15.34 -22.21
CA LEU A 165 -16.92 15.48 -21.28
C LEU A 165 -17.82 16.64 -21.71
N SER A 166 -19.13 16.45 -21.59
CA SER A 166 -20.15 17.48 -21.83
C SER A 166 -20.25 18.52 -20.71
N LYS A 167 -19.64 18.24 -19.56
CA LYS A 167 -19.56 19.15 -18.42
C LYS A 167 -18.09 19.36 -18.05
N PRO A 168 -17.69 20.60 -17.70
CA PRO A 168 -16.34 20.88 -17.25
C PRO A 168 -16.05 20.12 -15.96
N ILE A 169 -14.78 19.74 -15.79
CA ILE A 169 -14.32 19.14 -14.54
C ILE A 169 -14.37 20.20 -13.43
N LEU A 170 -14.89 19.81 -12.25
CA LEU A 170 -14.84 20.65 -11.06
C LEU A 170 -13.37 20.95 -10.69
N ALA A 171 -13.02 22.23 -10.62
CA ALA A 171 -11.74 22.69 -10.11
C ALA A 171 -11.61 22.34 -8.62
N SER A 172 -11.14 21.13 -8.33
CA SER A 172 -11.02 20.61 -6.97
C SER A 172 -9.66 20.99 -6.39
N SER A 173 -9.67 21.48 -5.16
CA SER A 173 -8.48 21.80 -4.39
C SER A 173 -7.94 20.54 -3.68
N ILE A 174 -6.64 20.29 -3.80
CA ILE A 174 -6.02 19.05 -3.32
C ILE A 174 -4.77 19.37 -2.49
N LEU A 175 -4.65 18.75 -1.31
CA LEU A 175 -3.43 18.75 -0.51
C LEU A 175 -2.75 17.38 -0.57
N LEU A 176 -1.57 17.28 -1.18
CA LEU A 176 -0.67 16.13 -1.01
C LEU A 176 0.15 16.33 0.26
N SER A 177 0.05 15.40 1.21
CA SER A 177 0.79 15.40 2.47
C SER A 177 1.78 14.24 2.49
N ILE A 178 3.07 14.58 2.60
CA ILE A 178 4.19 13.64 2.72
C ILE A 178 4.75 13.74 4.13
N THR A 179 4.79 12.63 4.87
CA THR A 179 5.38 12.59 6.22
C THR A 179 6.79 12.03 6.12
N ALA A 180 7.80 12.86 6.41
CA ALA A 180 9.20 12.51 6.26
C ALA A 180 9.90 12.25 7.62
N PHE A 181 10.74 11.21 7.72
CA PHE A 181 11.61 10.99 8.87
C PHE A 181 13.02 10.54 8.44
N ASN A 182 13.94 11.50 8.30
CA ASN A 182 15.34 11.26 7.89
C ASN A 182 15.45 10.50 6.55
N ARG A 183 14.65 10.91 5.56
CA ARG A 183 14.54 10.31 4.21
C ARG A 183 14.74 11.33 3.09
N ASP A 184 15.61 12.31 3.30
CA ASP A 184 15.91 13.36 2.32
C ASP A 184 16.22 12.79 0.93
N GLU A 185 16.90 11.64 0.88
CA GLU A 185 17.29 10.95 -0.35
C GLU A 185 16.11 10.43 -1.20
N PHE A 186 14.94 10.24 -0.62
CA PHE A 186 13.72 9.88 -1.35
C PHE A 186 12.81 11.08 -1.57
N VAL A 187 12.68 11.96 -0.56
CA VAL A 187 11.75 13.09 -0.59
C VAL A 187 12.17 14.13 -1.62
N LEU A 188 13.46 14.51 -1.69
CA LEU A 188 13.90 15.57 -2.59
C LEU A 188 13.71 15.21 -4.07
N PRO A 189 14.17 14.04 -4.57
CA PRO A 189 13.93 13.66 -5.97
C PRO A 189 12.45 13.48 -6.31
N LEU A 190 11.64 13.01 -5.34
CA LEU A 190 10.19 12.91 -5.51
C LEU A 190 9.60 14.31 -5.75
N LEU A 191 9.93 15.29 -4.92
CA LEU A 191 9.41 16.65 -5.06
C LEU A 191 9.85 17.31 -6.37
N ASP A 192 11.12 17.16 -6.77
CA ASP A 192 11.62 17.64 -8.07
C ASP A 192 10.79 17.07 -9.23
N SER A 193 10.57 15.75 -9.20
CA SER A 193 9.83 15.02 -10.22
C SER A 193 8.37 15.46 -10.31
N LEU A 194 7.70 15.64 -9.15
CA LEU A 194 6.32 16.11 -9.10
C LEU A 194 6.20 17.57 -9.55
N CYS A 195 7.16 18.42 -9.18
CA CYS A 195 7.09 19.84 -9.51
C CYS A 195 7.30 20.08 -11.00
N GLY A 196 8.23 19.35 -11.61
CA GLY A 196 8.57 19.45 -13.02
C GLY A 196 7.60 18.75 -13.98
N TYR A 197 6.55 18.06 -13.49
CA TYR A 197 5.65 17.28 -14.34
C TYR A 197 4.47 18.11 -14.87
N PRO A 198 4.40 18.41 -16.19
CA PRO A 198 3.41 19.36 -16.72
C PRO A 198 1.94 19.00 -16.46
N PRO A 199 1.49 17.73 -16.56
CA PRO A 199 0.10 17.38 -16.24
C PRO A 199 -0.33 17.78 -14.83
N LEU A 200 0.56 17.74 -13.83
CA LEU A 200 0.25 18.14 -12.46
C LEU A 200 0.13 19.67 -12.29
N LEU A 201 0.71 20.47 -13.20
CA LEU A 201 0.56 21.93 -13.18
C LEU A 201 -0.87 22.38 -13.51
N SER A 202 -1.63 21.54 -14.21
CA SER A 202 -3.04 21.79 -14.53
C SER A 202 -4.00 21.45 -13.38
N ILE A 203 -3.51 20.82 -12.31
CA ILE A 203 -4.28 20.43 -11.13
C ILE A 203 -4.01 21.45 -10.02
N ASN A 204 -5.08 21.86 -9.30
CA ASN A 204 -4.96 22.70 -8.11
C ASN A 204 -4.39 21.91 -6.92
N LEU A 205 -3.09 21.65 -6.98
CA LEU A 205 -2.32 20.82 -6.05
C LEU A 205 -1.43 21.67 -5.15
N GLN A 206 -1.59 21.51 -3.84
CA GLN A 206 -0.63 21.96 -2.82
C GLN A 206 0.12 20.76 -2.27
N ILE A 207 1.39 20.96 -1.90
CA ILE A 207 2.25 19.91 -1.35
C ILE A 207 2.68 20.34 0.05
N LEU A 208 2.37 19.52 1.05
CA LEU A 208 2.81 19.66 2.42
C LEU A 208 3.83 18.55 2.72
N VAL A 209 5.01 18.96 3.17
CA VAL A 209 6.03 18.08 3.73
C VAL A 209 6.05 18.26 5.24
N VAL A 210 5.69 17.23 5.98
CA VAL A 210 5.80 17.19 7.45
C VAL A 210 7.10 16.47 7.81
N ASP A 211 8.12 17.24 8.16
CA ASP A 211 9.43 16.72 8.56
C ASP A 211 9.43 16.39 10.05
N ASN A 212 9.25 15.11 10.35
CA ASN A 212 9.39 14.53 11.69
C ASN A 212 10.86 14.27 12.06
N GLY A 213 11.79 14.30 11.10
CA GLY A 213 13.22 14.00 11.31
C GLY A 213 14.06 15.23 11.65
N GLY A 214 13.63 16.40 11.17
CA GLY A 214 14.34 17.67 11.29
C GLY A 214 15.46 17.85 10.26
N SER A 215 15.62 16.92 9.31
CA SER A 215 16.72 16.86 8.34
C SER A 215 16.52 17.76 7.11
N LEU A 216 15.26 18.07 6.77
CA LEU A 216 14.91 18.88 5.60
C LEU A 216 15.04 20.38 5.91
N SER A 217 15.23 21.20 4.88
CA SER A 217 15.28 22.66 5.02
C SER A 217 14.80 23.33 3.73
N ARG A 218 14.36 24.61 3.81
CA ARG A 218 13.72 25.27 2.66
C ARG A 218 14.67 25.43 1.47
N ASP A 219 15.95 25.64 1.73
CA ASP A 219 17.02 25.77 0.74
C ASP A 219 17.30 24.49 -0.06
N LYS A 220 16.96 23.31 0.49
CA LYS A 220 17.11 22.02 -0.20
C LYS A 220 15.90 21.65 -1.06
N LEU A 221 14.73 22.23 -0.77
CA LEU A 221 13.48 21.92 -1.47
C LEU A 221 13.45 22.61 -2.84
N PRO A 222 12.71 22.05 -3.82
CA PRO A 222 12.49 22.75 -5.08
C PRO A 222 11.88 24.13 -4.85
N ASP A 223 12.28 25.12 -5.65
CA ASP A 223 11.70 26.46 -5.61
C ASP A 223 10.32 26.48 -6.27
N ASP A 224 9.35 25.88 -5.57
CA ASP A 224 7.96 25.80 -6.00
C ASP A 224 7.04 26.36 -4.90
N SER A 225 6.16 27.27 -5.30
CA SER A 225 5.21 27.94 -4.41
C SER A 225 4.14 27.00 -3.84
N ARG A 226 3.93 25.82 -4.46
CA ARG A 226 3.01 24.79 -3.98
C ARG A 226 3.54 24.07 -2.74
N ILE A 227 4.86 24.07 -2.51
CA ILE A 227 5.50 23.32 -1.42
C ILE A 227 5.48 24.12 -0.12
N ARG A 228 4.99 23.49 0.94
CA ARG A 228 5.06 23.96 2.32
C ARG A 228 5.80 22.93 3.18
N LEU A 229 6.76 23.39 3.97
CA LEU A 229 7.52 22.54 4.91
C LEU A 229 7.09 22.86 6.34
N ILE A 230 6.70 21.83 7.10
CA ILE A 230 6.47 21.91 8.54
C ILE A 230 7.47 20.99 9.22
N LYS A 231 8.31 21.53 10.10
CA LYS A 231 9.17 20.73 10.99
C LYS A 231 8.45 20.46 12.29
N GLN A 232 8.50 19.23 12.79
CA GLN A 232 7.96 18.90 14.11
C GLN A 232 8.73 17.77 14.79
N THR A 233 8.55 17.64 16.10
CA THR A 233 9.08 16.47 16.83
C THR A 233 8.45 15.19 16.30
N ASN A 234 9.23 14.12 16.14
CA ASN A 234 8.72 12.83 15.72
C ASN A 234 7.70 12.26 16.71
N LEU A 235 6.41 12.30 16.36
CA LEU A 235 5.32 11.63 17.09
C LEU A 235 4.76 10.43 16.31
N GLY A 236 5.54 9.92 15.35
CA GLY A 236 5.22 8.74 14.56
C GLY A 236 4.63 9.06 13.18
N CYS A 237 4.27 8.01 12.43
CA CYS A 237 3.67 8.15 11.09
C CYS A 237 2.30 8.84 11.19
N THR A 238 1.45 8.38 12.11
CA THR A 238 0.10 8.92 12.31
C THR A 238 0.12 10.42 12.56
N SER A 239 1.10 10.95 13.30
CA SER A 239 1.14 12.38 13.60
C SER A 239 1.34 13.24 12.35
N GLY A 240 2.12 12.76 11.38
CA GLY A 240 2.30 13.47 10.11
C GLY A 240 1.04 13.45 9.26
N VAL A 241 0.34 12.30 9.22
CA VAL A 241 -0.98 12.19 8.58
C VAL A 241 -2.01 13.11 9.23
N MET A 242 -2.07 13.14 10.57
CA MET A 242 -3.01 14.00 11.32
C MET A 242 -2.66 15.49 11.18
N ARG A 243 -1.37 15.83 11.08
CA ARG A 243 -0.92 17.19 10.77
C ARG A 243 -1.37 17.62 9.38
N GLY A 244 -1.24 16.72 8.41
CA GLY A 244 -1.76 16.92 7.06
C GLY A 244 -3.27 17.09 7.03
N LEU A 245 -4.02 16.29 7.79
CA LEU A 245 -5.48 16.40 7.87
C LEU A 245 -5.93 17.71 8.53
N ALA A 246 -5.27 18.13 9.61
CA ALA A 246 -5.52 19.44 10.22
C ALA A 246 -5.31 20.56 9.20
N MET A 247 -4.18 20.54 8.48
CA MET A 247 -3.90 21.52 7.42
C MET A 247 -4.92 21.48 6.28
N ALA A 248 -5.29 20.29 5.79
CA ALA A 248 -6.28 20.13 4.73
C ALA A 248 -7.65 20.71 5.14
N ARG A 249 -8.08 20.48 6.39
CA ARG A 249 -9.33 21.04 6.93
C ARG A 249 -9.26 22.55 7.09
N ASP A 250 -8.14 23.08 7.56
CA ASP A 250 -7.95 24.52 7.76
C ASP A 250 -7.94 25.26 6.40
N LEU A 251 -7.36 24.64 5.38
CA LEU A 251 -7.36 25.12 3.99
C LEU A 251 -8.66 24.81 3.23
N LYS A 252 -9.56 24.02 3.83
CA LYS A 252 -10.81 23.54 3.22
C LYS A 252 -10.60 22.87 1.86
N THR A 253 -9.56 22.04 1.74
CA THR A 253 -9.33 21.32 0.48
C THR A 253 -10.44 20.30 0.23
N ASP A 254 -10.79 20.07 -1.03
CA ASP A 254 -11.79 19.08 -1.41
C ASP A 254 -11.30 17.66 -1.13
N PHE A 255 -10.03 17.41 -1.45
CA PHE A 255 -9.37 16.14 -1.25
C PHE A 255 -8.03 16.32 -0.53
N MET A 256 -7.65 15.27 0.19
CA MET A 256 -6.32 15.10 0.76
C MET A 256 -5.72 13.82 0.19
N VAL A 257 -4.48 13.91 -0.27
CA VAL A 257 -3.65 12.77 -0.65
C VAL A 257 -2.60 12.56 0.42
N ILE A 258 -2.49 11.34 0.92
CA ILE A 258 -1.44 10.93 1.84
C ILE A 258 -0.43 10.13 1.02
N ALA A 259 0.87 10.39 1.22
CA ALA A 259 1.94 9.61 0.62
C ALA A 259 3.08 9.35 1.63
N ASP A 260 3.71 8.18 1.50
CA ASP A 260 4.92 7.83 2.25
C ASP A 260 6.15 8.58 1.71
N ASP A 261 7.20 8.70 2.53
CA ASP A 261 8.44 9.38 2.18
C ASP A 261 9.47 8.51 1.45
N ASP A 262 9.38 7.18 1.53
CA ASP A 262 10.33 6.23 0.91
C ASP A 262 9.75 5.43 -0.27
N ILE A 263 8.92 6.11 -1.07
CA ILE A 263 8.36 5.61 -2.34
C ILE A 263 9.15 6.07 -3.56
N ILE A 264 9.09 5.26 -4.61
CA ILE A 264 9.40 5.66 -5.98
C ILE A 264 8.07 5.78 -6.72
N LEU A 265 7.69 7.02 -7.04
CA LEU A 265 6.39 7.35 -7.62
C LEU A 265 6.56 8.07 -8.98
N PRO A 266 6.16 7.44 -10.10
CA PRO A 266 6.05 8.19 -11.35
C PRO A 266 5.03 9.33 -11.19
N PRO A 267 5.35 10.58 -11.59
CA PRO A 267 4.41 11.69 -11.52
C PRO A 267 3.08 11.44 -12.25
N GLU A 268 3.12 10.66 -13.34
CA GLU A 268 1.93 10.20 -14.07
C GLU A 268 0.98 9.36 -13.18
N MET A 269 1.50 8.59 -12.23
CA MET A 269 0.66 7.81 -11.30
C MET A 269 -0.07 8.72 -10.32
N LEU A 270 0.59 9.79 -9.85
CA LEU A 270 -0.09 10.81 -9.06
C LEU A 270 -1.15 11.51 -9.91
N TYR A 271 -0.82 11.93 -11.14
CA TYR A 271 -1.77 12.58 -12.04
C TYR A 271 -3.03 11.73 -12.27
N ARG A 272 -2.87 10.44 -12.61
CA ARG A 272 -3.98 9.49 -12.78
C ARG A 272 -4.84 9.37 -11.52
N LEU A 273 -4.20 9.27 -10.35
CA LEU A 273 -4.90 9.19 -9.06
C LEU A 273 -5.70 10.45 -8.76
N LEU A 274 -5.11 11.63 -8.97
CA LEU A 274 -5.78 12.91 -8.76
C LEU A 274 -6.95 13.07 -9.73
N LEU A 275 -6.73 12.84 -11.02
CA LEU A 275 -7.77 12.98 -12.03
C LEU A 275 -8.92 11.99 -11.80
N PHE A 276 -8.62 10.72 -11.50
CA PHE A 276 -9.63 9.72 -11.19
C PHE A 276 -10.42 10.10 -9.93
N GLN A 277 -9.77 10.61 -8.88
CA GLN A 277 -10.45 11.10 -7.69
C GLN A 277 -11.39 12.28 -8.00
N ILE A 278 -10.94 13.25 -8.80
CA ILE A 278 -11.76 14.40 -9.19
C ILE A 278 -12.99 13.92 -9.98
N LEU A 279 -12.80 13.04 -10.94
CA LEU A 279 -13.88 12.51 -11.80
C LEU A 279 -14.87 11.62 -11.04
N SER A 280 -14.42 10.94 -9.98
CA SER A 280 -15.26 10.08 -9.15
C SER A 280 -15.96 10.78 -7.99
N GLY A 281 -15.53 12.00 -7.66
CA GLY A 281 -16.17 12.83 -6.64
C GLY A 281 -15.94 12.34 -5.20
N LYS A 282 -16.82 12.78 -4.29
CA LYS A 282 -16.64 12.62 -2.83
C LYS A 282 -17.15 11.29 -2.26
N GLY A 283 -17.60 10.36 -3.11
CA GLY A 283 -18.08 9.04 -2.69
C GLY A 283 -16.97 7.99 -2.57
N LEU A 284 -15.74 8.30 -3.03
CA LEU A 284 -14.66 7.34 -3.16
C LEU A 284 -13.37 7.82 -2.52
N SER A 285 -12.58 6.86 -2.06
CA SER A 285 -11.16 7.01 -1.74
C SER A 285 -10.36 6.14 -2.70
N VAL A 286 -9.33 6.74 -3.30
CA VAL A 286 -8.55 6.14 -4.38
C VAL A 286 -7.12 5.90 -3.88
N GLY A 287 -6.71 4.63 -3.79
CA GLY A 287 -5.35 4.24 -3.44
C GLY A 287 -4.52 3.78 -4.65
N ALA A 288 -3.26 3.45 -4.38
CA ALA A 288 -2.33 2.87 -5.33
C ALA A 288 -1.97 1.43 -4.97
N GLY A 289 -1.72 0.59 -5.97
CA GLY A 289 -1.07 -0.70 -5.75
C GLY A 289 0.40 -0.52 -5.39
N MET A 290 0.93 -1.33 -4.48
CA MET A 290 2.37 -1.28 -4.14
C MET A 290 3.12 -2.38 -4.88
N LEU A 291 4.08 -2.01 -5.71
CA LEU A 291 5.09 -2.91 -6.26
C LEU A 291 6.31 -2.92 -5.33
N THR A 292 7.05 -4.03 -5.32
CA THR A 292 8.20 -4.16 -4.40
C THR A 292 9.49 -3.64 -5.03
N LEU A 293 10.29 -2.85 -4.32
CA LEU A 293 11.62 -2.47 -4.81
C LEU A 293 12.56 -3.67 -5.00
N GLN A 294 12.38 -4.74 -4.23
CA GLN A 294 13.20 -5.95 -4.32
C GLN A 294 12.89 -6.79 -5.57
N SER A 295 11.68 -6.67 -6.10
CA SER A 295 11.21 -7.37 -7.30
C SER A 295 10.22 -6.45 -8.00
N PRO A 296 10.70 -5.51 -8.84
CA PRO A 296 9.88 -4.40 -9.32
C PRO A 296 8.76 -4.81 -10.28
N ASN A 297 8.68 -6.08 -10.69
CA ASN A 297 7.58 -6.70 -11.42
C ASN A 297 6.51 -7.36 -10.52
N ILE A 298 6.71 -7.39 -9.20
CA ILE A 298 5.79 -8.03 -8.25
C ILE A 298 4.91 -6.98 -7.59
N LEU A 299 3.60 -7.07 -7.82
CA LEU A 299 2.59 -6.37 -7.02
C LEU A 299 2.53 -7.02 -5.64
N TRP A 300 2.92 -6.28 -4.60
CA TRP A 300 2.86 -6.74 -3.21
C TRP A 300 1.42 -6.94 -2.76
N GLU A 301 0.58 -5.91 -2.92
CA GLU A 301 -0.86 -5.97 -2.73
C GLU A 301 -1.53 -4.73 -3.35
N LYS A 302 -2.83 -4.87 -3.61
CA LYS A 302 -3.68 -3.80 -4.14
C LYS A 302 -4.53 -3.14 -3.06
N GLY A 303 -4.66 -3.76 -1.90
CA GLY A 303 -5.58 -3.38 -0.83
C GLY A 303 -6.02 -4.61 -0.07
N SER A 304 -6.77 -4.40 1.02
CA SER A 304 -6.99 -5.47 1.99
C SER A 304 -8.40 -5.45 2.59
N LEU A 305 -8.83 -6.64 3.01
CA LEU A 305 -10.01 -6.86 3.83
C LEU A 305 -9.62 -6.98 5.30
N VAL A 306 -10.46 -6.44 6.18
CA VAL A 306 -10.36 -6.65 7.62
C VAL A 306 -11.32 -7.77 8.00
N LEU A 307 -10.79 -8.88 8.48
CA LEU A 307 -11.56 -10.02 8.89
C LEU A 307 -11.80 -9.99 10.40
N ASP A 308 -12.89 -10.59 10.84
CA ASP A 308 -13.23 -10.80 12.23
C ASP A 308 -12.56 -12.07 12.82
N GLN A 309 -11.55 -12.63 12.16
CA GLN A 309 -10.95 -13.91 12.55
C GLN A 309 -9.84 -13.79 13.61
N GLY A 310 -10.07 -12.97 14.64
CA GLY A 310 -9.12 -12.74 15.74
C GLY A 310 -8.07 -11.68 15.44
N LEU A 311 -7.03 -11.62 16.28
CA LEU A 311 -5.99 -10.59 16.20
C LEU A 311 -5.26 -10.61 14.86
N ASN A 312 -5.05 -9.43 14.29
CA ASN A 312 -4.30 -9.19 13.07
C ASN A 312 -4.80 -9.97 11.84
N SER A 313 -6.12 -10.19 11.78
CA SER A 313 -6.72 -10.88 10.65
C SER A 313 -7.00 -9.92 9.49
N LEU A 314 -5.97 -9.74 8.65
CA LEU A 314 -6.00 -8.94 7.43
C LEU A 314 -5.81 -9.85 6.22
N LYS A 315 -6.67 -9.70 5.20
CA LYS A 315 -6.59 -10.46 3.95
C LYS A 315 -6.26 -9.51 2.80
N PRO A 316 -4.98 -9.39 2.40
CA PRO A 316 -4.60 -8.64 1.22
C PRO A 316 -5.09 -9.31 -0.06
N LEU A 317 -5.55 -8.51 -1.01
CA LEU A 317 -5.98 -8.94 -2.33
C LEU A 317 -4.87 -8.75 -3.35
N HIS A 318 -4.83 -9.65 -4.34
CA HIS A 318 -3.83 -9.68 -5.41
C HIS A 318 -2.38 -9.71 -4.89
N LYS A 319 -2.17 -10.36 -3.74
CA LYS A 319 -0.91 -10.35 -3.03
C LYS A 319 0.19 -11.10 -3.79
N ARG A 320 1.36 -10.48 -3.95
CA ARG A 320 2.55 -11.06 -4.61
C ARG A 320 2.26 -11.54 -6.04
N THR A 321 1.49 -10.75 -6.78
CA THR A 321 1.14 -11.05 -8.18
C THR A 321 2.31 -10.68 -9.09
N ASN A 322 2.77 -11.61 -9.92
CA ASN A 322 3.77 -11.33 -10.95
C ASN A 322 3.10 -10.69 -12.17
N LEU A 323 3.47 -9.44 -12.47
CA LEU A 323 2.88 -8.62 -13.52
C LEU A 323 3.44 -8.89 -14.92
N GLU A 324 4.52 -9.64 -15.06
CA GLU A 324 5.07 -10.03 -16.38
C GLU A 324 4.23 -11.13 -17.04
N ILE A 325 3.41 -11.83 -16.25
CA ILE A 325 2.57 -12.90 -16.74
C ILE A 325 1.21 -12.32 -17.13
N GLN A 326 0.95 -12.18 -18.43
CA GLN A 326 -0.25 -11.52 -18.95
C GLN A 326 -1.57 -12.02 -18.32
N LYS A 327 -1.70 -13.33 -18.09
CA LYS A 327 -2.90 -13.92 -17.48
C LYS A 327 -3.19 -13.41 -16.05
N ASN A 328 -2.19 -12.87 -15.37
CA ASN A 328 -2.30 -12.32 -14.03
C ASN A 328 -2.80 -10.87 -14.04
N LEU A 329 -2.80 -10.18 -15.19
CA LEU A 329 -3.23 -8.78 -15.27
C LEU A 329 -4.75 -8.66 -15.27
N THR A 330 -5.46 -9.50 -16.04
CA THR A 330 -6.91 -9.44 -16.20
C THR A 330 -7.70 -9.43 -14.87
N PRO A 331 -7.38 -10.26 -13.86
CA PRO A 331 -8.04 -10.19 -12.54
C PRO A 331 -7.89 -8.83 -11.83
N LEU A 332 -6.85 -8.04 -12.14
CA LEU A 332 -6.61 -6.73 -11.53
C LEU A 332 -7.61 -5.67 -12.02
N PHE A 333 -8.24 -5.89 -13.19
CA PHE A 333 -9.21 -4.97 -13.78
C PHE A 333 -10.62 -5.14 -13.24
N GLN A 334 -10.88 -6.23 -12.52
CA GLN A 334 -12.11 -6.34 -11.75
C GLN A 334 -12.10 -5.35 -10.58
N VAL A 335 -13.23 -4.70 -10.32
CA VAL A 335 -13.40 -3.82 -9.15
C VAL A 335 -13.46 -4.65 -7.88
N ASP A 336 -12.44 -4.51 -7.03
CA ASP A 336 -12.38 -5.19 -5.75
C ASP A 336 -13.23 -4.47 -4.68
N LYS A 337 -13.85 -5.25 -3.80
CA LYS A 337 -14.41 -4.71 -2.55
C LYS A 337 -13.31 -4.70 -1.50
N LEU A 338 -12.87 -3.50 -1.12
CA LEU A 338 -11.81 -3.30 -0.13
C LEU A 338 -12.39 -2.75 1.18
N ASP A 339 -11.74 -3.05 2.31
CA ASP A 339 -11.99 -2.36 3.57
C ASP A 339 -11.00 -1.21 3.78
N TYR A 340 -9.76 -1.37 3.30
CA TYR A 340 -8.76 -0.31 3.31
C TYR A 340 -7.70 -0.52 2.21
N THR A 341 -6.95 0.55 1.95
CA THR A 341 -5.67 0.55 1.25
C THR A 341 -4.63 1.10 2.22
N ALA A 342 -3.38 0.70 2.07
CA ALA A 342 -2.32 1.33 2.85
C ALA A 342 -2.13 2.80 2.43
N LEU A 343 -1.54 3.59 3.33
CA LEU A 343 -1.38 5.03 3.18
C LEU A 343 -0.13 5.45 2.41
N TRP A 344 0.61 4.51 1.78
CA TRP A 344 1.76 4.85 0.92
C TRP A 344 1.39 5.81 -0.21
N LEU A 345 0.14 5.72 -0.69
CA LEU A 345 -0.49 6.68 -1.59
C LEU A 345 -2.01 6.45 -1.58
N MET A 346 -2.74 7.38 -0.98
CA MET A 346 -4.21 7.33 -0.90
C MET A 346 -4.80 8.74 -0.97
N SER A 347 -5.75 8.95 -1.88
CA SER A 347 -6.62 10.12 -1.91
C SER A 347 -7.95 9.83 -1.24
N ALA A 348 -8.48 10.81 -0.51
CA ALA A 348 -9.83 10.75 0.04
C ALA A 348 -10.42 12.17 0.15
N PRO A 349 -11.76 12.29 0.19
CA PRO A 349 -12.41 13.58 0.46
C PRO A 349 -12.04 14.06 1.86
N THR A 350 -11.53 15.28 1.98
CA THR A 350 -10.98 15.81 3.24
C THR A 350 -11.99 15.76 4.38
N GLU A 351 -13.24 16.12 4.07
CA GLU A 351 -14.36 16.14 5.04
C GLU A 351 -14.74 14.74 5.56
N LYS A 352 -14.35 13.67 4.86
CA LYS A 352 -14.68 12.27 5.20
C LYS A 352 -13.57 11.57 5.97
N LEU A 353 -12.34 12.11 5.92
CA LEU A 353 -11.23 11.66 6.75
C LEU A 353 -11.48 11.99 8.23
N SER A 354 -10.99 11.11 9.11
CA SER A 354 -11.23 11.20 10.54
C SER A 354 -9.91 11.38 11.28
N PHE A 355 -9.91 12.19 12.33
CA PHE A 355 -8.78 12.15 13.25
C PHE A 355 -8.72 10.79 13.95
N LEU A 356 -7.52 10.24 14.05
CA LEU A 356 -7.27 8.91 14.58
C LEU A 356 -6.81 9.00 16.04
N PRO A 357 -6.91 7.90 16.82
CA PRO A 357 -6.25 7.82 18.12
C PRO A 357 -4.75 8.16 18.01
N ALA A 358 -4.13 8.50 19.13
CA ALA A 358 -2.69 8.70 19.25
C ALA A 358 -1.88 7.40 19.02
N PHE A 359 -1.96 6.82 17.83
CA PHE A 359 -1.10 5.74 17.37
C PHE A 359 0.25 6.33 16.98
N PHE A 360 1.35 5.74 17.43
CA PHE A 360 2.66 6.12 16.89
C PHE A 360 2.85 5.61 15.44
N ILE A 361 2.67 4.31 15.23
CA ILE A 361 2.66 3.63 13.91
C ILE A 361 1.72 2.43 13.94
N TYR A 362 1.40 1.90 12.76
CA TYR A 362 0.54 0.74 12.51
C TYR A 362 -0.95 0.94 12.82
N TYR A 363 -1.77 0.35 11.93
CA TYR A 363 -3.23 0.36 11.94
C TYR A 363 -3.89 1.71 11.64
N GLU A 364 -3.11 2.77 11.40
CA GLU A 364 -3.64 4.05 10.93
C GLU A 364 -4.38 3.90 9.59
N ASP A 365 -3.82 3.12 8.68
CA ASP A 365 -4.38 2.78 7.37
C ASP A 365 -5.67 1.95 7.49
N VAL A 366 -5.62 0.89 8.30
CA VAL A 366 -6.75 -0.02 8.55
C VAL A 366 -7.91 0.76 9.17
N LEU A 367 -7.64 1.52 10.22
CA LEU A 367 -8.68 2.28 10.92
C LEU A 367 -9.25 3.37 10.03
N GLN A 368 -8.41 4.10 9.28
CA GLN A 368 -8.89 5.15 8.39
C GLN A 368 -9.79 4.59 7.28
N GLY A 369 -9.46 3.44 6.69
CA GLY A 369 -10.31 2.77 5.69
C GLY A 369 -11.67 2.35 6.25
N LEU A 370 -11.70 1.76 7.45
CA LEU A 370 -12.95 1.39 8.12
C LEU A 370 -13.82 2.61 8.46
N LEU A 371 -13.21 3.72 8.91
CA LEU A 371 -13.91 4.97 9.20
C LEU A 371 -14.44 5.65 7.92
N LEU A 372 -13.66 5.66 6.83
CA LEU A 372 -14.11 6.14 5.53
C LEU A 372 -15.36 5.39 5.06
N LYS A 373 -15.35 4.06 5.18
CA LYS A 373 -16.50 3.22 4.84
C LYS A 373 -17.73 3.54 5.69
N LYS A 374 -17.55 3.78 6.99
CA LYS A 374 -18.63 4.25 7.88
C LYS A 374 -19.16 5.63 7.49
N ASN A 375 -18.30 6.48 6.91
CA ASN A 375 -18.66 7.80 6.41
C ASN A 375 -19.23 7.78 4.98
N GLY A 376 -19.56 6.60 4.45
CA GLY A 376 -20.17 6.40 3.13
C GLY A 376 -19.17 6.46 1.96
N VAL A 377 -17.87 6.33 2.24
CA VAL A 377 -16.81 6.37 1.22
C VAL A 377 -16.32 4.96 0.91
N GLN A 378 -16.41 4.56 -0.35
CA GLN A 378 -15.84 3.27 -0.79
C GLN A 378 -14.36 3.42 -1.13
N VAL A 379 -13.55 2.44 -0.73
CA VAL A 379 -12.12 2.38 -1.05
C VAL A 379 -11.91 1.61 -2.34
N LEU A 380 -11.16 2.20 -3.28
CA LEU A 380 -10.82 1.62 -4.58
C LEU A 380 -9.33 1.78 -4.86
N VAL A 381 -8.77 0.84 -5.61
CA VAL A 381 -7.40 0.93 -6.11
C VAL A 381 -7.40 0.55 -7.59
N PRO A 382 -7.46 1.50 -8.51
CA PRO A 382 -7.38 1.21 -9.94
C PRO A 382 -6.02 0.58 -10.31
N PRO A 383 -5.97 -0.45 -11.17
CA PRO A 383 -4.75 -1.22 -11.42
C PRO A 383 -3.63 -0.43 -12.11
N HIS A 384 -4.00 0.58 -12.90
CA HIS A 384 -3.09 1.48 -13.60
C HIS A 384 -2.48 2.58 -12.70
N ILE A 385 -2.76 2.57 -11.39
CA ILE A 385 -2.20 3.50 -10.39
C ILE A 385 -1.38 2.66 -9.41
N PHE A 386 -0.07 2.84 -9.44
CA PHE A 386 0.85 2.09 -8.61
C PHE A 386 2.15 2.84 -8.33
N LEU A 387 2.93 2.33 -7.39
CA LEU A 387 4.24 2.85 -7.02
C LEU A 387 5.16 1.73 -6.58
N TRP A 388 6.44 2.02 -6.38
CA TRP A 388 7.36 1.09 -5.74
C TRP A 388 7.73 1.54 -4.33
N HIS A 389 7.79 0.56 -3.44
CA HIS A 389 8.16 0.79 -2.05
C HIS A 389 9.01 -0.39 -1.55
N ALA A 390 9.90 -0.13 -0.58
CA ALA A 390 10.68 -1.18 0.06
C ALA A 390 9.77 -2.10 0.87
N THR A 391 9.88 -3.42 0.71
CA THR A 391 9.09 -4.32 1.56
C THR A 391 9.54 -4.25 3.02
N LEU A 392 8.58 -4.05 3.93
CA LEU A 392 8.76 -4.07 5.38
C LEU A 392 8.92 -5.51 5.89
N GLU A 393 9.93 -6.24 5.39
CA GLU A 393 10.29 -7.55 5.96
C GLU A 393 10.99 -7.41 7.34
N LYS A 394 11.27 -6.18 7.79
CA LYS A 394 11.84 -5.86 9.10
C LYS A 394 10.79 -5.89 10.23
N ARG A 395 10.23 -7.07 10.52
CA ARG A 395 9.26 -7.27 11.63
C ARG A 395 9.89 -7.77 12.94
N GLY A 396 11.11 -7.32 13.27
CA GLY A 396 11.89 -7.85 14.39
C GLY A 396 11.74 -7.14 15.74
N ALA A 397 11.50 -5.82 15.76
CA ALA A 397 11.54 -5.05 17.00
C ALA A 397 10.31 -5.30 17.90
N PHE A 398 10.50 -5.37 19.21
CA PHE A 398 9.44 -5.78 20.15
C PHE A 398 8.40 -4.68 20.35
N TRP A 399 8.84 -3.43 20.45
CA TRP A 399 7.93 -2.27 20.54
C TRP A 399 6.99 -2.18 19.33
N LYS A 400 7.45 -2.57 18.13
CA LYS A 400 6.61 -2.64 16.92
C LYS A 400 5.51 -3.69 17.07
N ARG A 401 5.83 -4.85 17.66
CA ARG A 401 4.87 -5.94 17.93
C ARG A 401 3.89 -5.59 19.05
N TYR A 402 4.31 -4.78 20.01
CA TYR A 402 3.44 -4.19 21.02
C TYR A 402 2.38 -3.31 20.38
N LEU A 403 2.80 -2.30 19.62
CA LEU A 403 1.90 -1.36 18.95
C LEU A 403 0.96 -2.10 18.00
N TRP A 404 1.46 -3.09 17.28
CA TRP A 404 0.66 -3.92 16.38
C TRP A 404 -0.54 -4.60 17.08
N VAL A 405 -0.34 -5.22 18.25
CA VAL A 405 -1.45 -5.84 19.01
C VAL A 405 -2.37 -4.81 19.66
N ARG A 406 -1.80 -3.77 20.28
CA ARG A 406 -2.58 -2.75 20.98
C ARG A 406 -3.48 -1.98 20.00
N ASN A 407 -2.93 -1.56 18.87
CA ASN A 407 -3.64 -0.76 17.89
C ASN A 407 -4.66 -1.60 17.10
N ASP A 408 -4.42 -2.90 16.86
CA ASP A 408 -5.44 -3.82 16.31
C ASP A 408 -6.67 -3.89 17.23
N LEU A 409 -6.46 -4.08 18.54
CA LEU A 409 -7.56 -4.12 19.51
C LEU A 409 -8.30 -2.79 19.58
N ALA A 410 -7.59 -1.66 19.64
CA ALA A 410 -8.21 -0.33 19.61
C ALA A 410 -9.06 -0.14 18.34
N THR A 411 -8.53 -0.55 17.19
CA THR A 411 -9.25 -0.53 15.90
C THR A 411 -10.51 -1.38 15.96
N ARG A 412 -10.45 -2.59 16.52
CA ARG A 412 -11.60 -3.48 16.69
C ARG A 412 -12.62 -2.94 17.70
N PHE A 413 -12.20 -2.24 18.74
CA PHE A 413 -13.13 -1.61 19.68
C PHE A 413 -13.91 -0.46 19.04
N LEU A 414 -13.26 0.33 18.18
CA LEU A 414 -13.90 1.36 17.35
C LEU A 414 -14.79 0.76 16.24
N ASN A 415 -14.50 -0.48 15.84
CA ASN A 415 -15.16 -1.21 14.76
C ASN A 415 -15.65 -2.59 15.23
N PRO A 416 -16.62 -2.66 16.16
CA PRO A 416 -17.04 -3.91 16.81
C PRO A 416 -17.61 -4.95 15.83
N GLU A 417 -18.07 -4.54 14.65
CA GLU A 417 -18.47 -5.43 13.57
C GLU A 417 -17.31 -6.28 13.01
N LYS A 418 -16.06 -5.86 13.25
CA LYS A 418 -14.83 -6.60 12.93
C LYS A 418 -14.26 -7.33 14.16
N LEU A 419 -14.99 -7.39 15.28
CA LEU A 419 -14.53 -7.97 16.53
C LEU A 419 -15.31 -9.26 16.84
N ASN A 420 -14.69 -10.42 16.58
CA ASN A 420 -15.15 -11.69 17.15
C ASN A 420 -14.41 -11.95 18.48
N PRO A 421 -15.08 -11.88 19.64
CA PRO A 421 -14.41 -11.91 20.93
C PRO A 421 -13.71 -13.24 21.21
N PHE A 422 -14.32 -14.36 20.82
CA PHE A 422 -13.72 -15.68 21.03
C PHE A 422 -12.49 -15.86 20.17
N LEU A 423 -12.53 -15.45 18.90
CA LEU A 423 -11.37 -15.55 18.02
C LEU A 423 -10.23 -14.61 18.45
N VAL A 424 -10.53 -13.43 19.02
CA VAL A 424 -9.51 -12.58 19.65
C VAL A 424 -8.83 -13.29 20.81
N VAL A 425 -9.59 -13.92 21.72
CA VAL A 425 -9.02 -14.70 22.83
C VAL A 425 -8.20 -15.88 22.32
N PHE A 426 -8.73 -16.67 21.37
CA PHE A 426 -8.02 -17.83 20.83
C PHE A 426 -6.72 -17.43 20.12
N SER A 427 -6.75 -16.37 19.31
CA SER A 427 -5.55 -15.86 18.62
C SER A 427 -4.53 -15.28 19.60
N PHE A 428 -4.97 -14.55 20.64
CA PHE A 428 -4.10 -14.06 21.70
C PHE A 428 -3.41 -15.19 22.49
N LEU A 429 -4.20 -16.17 22.96
CA LEU A 429 -3.66 -17.33 23.67
C LEU A 429 -2.74 -18.17 22.76
N GLY A 430 -3.10 -18.32 21.48
CA GLY A 430 -2.26 -18.98 20.48
C GLY A 430 -0.94 -18.26 20.25
N LEU A 431 -0.96 -16.93 20.14
CA LEU A 431 0.23 -16.08 20.03
C LEU A 431 1.17 -16.26 21.23
N ILE A 432 0.64 -16.14 22.46
CA ILE A 432 1.44 -16.32 23.66
C ILE A 432 1.97 -17.75 23.74
N ALA A 433 1.14 -18.77 23.53
CA ALA A 433 1.56 -20.16 23.56
C ALA A 433 2.71 -20.44 22.56
N ASN A 434 2.65 -19.85 21.36
CA ASN A 434 3.70 -19.95 20.36
C ASN A 434 5.02 -19.32 20.82
N LEU A 435 4.97 -18.18 21.50
CA LEU A 435 6.16 -17.51 22.05
C LEU A 435 6.76 -18.28 23.23
N LEU A 436 5.92 -18.86 24.10
CA LEU A 436 6.39 -19.70 25.19
C LEU A 436 7.07 -20.98 24.68
N LYS A 437 6.53 -21.59 23.60
CA LYS A 437 7.14 -22.73 22.92
C LYS A 437 8.49 -22.38 22.26
N SER A 438 8.70 -21.11 21.91
CA SER A 438 9.96 -20.60 21.35
C SER A 438 10.90 -19.96 22.39
N TYR A 439 10.57 -20.09 23.69
CA TYR A 439 11.29 -19.48 24.82
C TYR A 439 11.40 -17.95 24.78
N ASP A 440 10.58 -17.29 23.95
CA ASP A 440 10.62 -15.85 23.73
C ASP A 440 9.73 -15.13 24.74
N TYR A 441 10.07 -15.30 26.02
CA TYR A 441 9.30 -14.77 27.13
C TYR A 441 9.25 -13.24 27.10
N LYS A 442 10.32 -12.60 26.62
CA LYS A 442 10.39 -11.14 26.58
C LYS A 442 9.43 -10.57 25.54
N LEU A 443 9.30 -11.18 24.36
CA LEU A 443 8.27 -10.76 23.40
C LEU A 443 6.85 -11.10 23.91
N ALA A 444 6.69 -12.22 24.63
CA ALA A 444 5.41 -12.54 25.28
C ALA A 444 5.01 -11.48 26.33
N GLU A 445 5.96 -10.92 27.10
CA GLU A 445 5.70 -9.80 28.02
C GLU A 445 5.19 -8.57 27.28
N PHE A 446 5.80 -8.20 26.15
CA PHE A 446 5.34 -7.07 25.33
C PHE A 446 3.91 -7.29 24.81
N HIS A 447 3.58 -8.49 24.33
CA HIS A 447 2.23 -8.80 23.87
C HIS A 447 1.20 -8.82 25.02
N LEU A 448 1.57 -9.32 26.20
CA LEU A 448 0.73 -9.29 27.39
C LEU A 448 0.45 -7.84 27.83
N GLN A 449 1.49 -6.99 27.83
CA GLN A 449 1.37 -5.58 28.18
C GLN A 449 0.51 -4.81 27.17
N ALA A 450 0.71 -5.04 25.86
CA ALA A 450 -0.08 -4.46 24.80
C ALA A 450 -1.56 -4.82 24.91
N PHE A 451 -1.86 -6.11 25.11
CA PHE A 451 -3.23 -6.59 25.30
C PHE A 451 -3.85 -6.00 26.56
N LYS A 452 -3.11 -5.96 27.68
CA LYS A 452 -3.58 -5.35 28.93
C LYS A 452 -3.93 -3.88 28.74
N GLU A 453 -3.02 -3.06 28.20
CA GLU A 453 -3.23 -1.63 28.02
C GLU A 453 -4.49 -1.36 27.18
N ALA A 454 -4.66 -2.05 26.05
CA ALA A 454 -5.82 -1.91 25.18
C ALA A 454 -7.17 -2.24 25.85
N ILE A 455 -7.19 -3.07 26.90
CA ILE A 455 -8.44 -3.49 27.58
C ILE A 455 -8.63 -2.83 28.95
N THR A 456 -7.70 -1.99 29.39
CA THR A 456 -7.78 -1.34 30.70
C THR A 456 -7.79 0.17 30.63
N ASP A 457 -7.01 0.74 29.72
CA ASP A 457 -6.79 2.17 29.64
C ASP A 457 -7.04 2.67 28.21
N VAL A 458 -7.81 3.74 28.10
CA VAL A 458 -8.13 4.41 26.84
C VAL A 458 -7.56 5.82 26.78
N SER A 459 -7.03 6.39 27.88
CA SER A 459 -6.56 7.78 27.91
C SER A 459 -5.38 8.02 26.98
N TRP A 460 -4.55 7.00 26.76
CA TRP A 460 -3.45 7.07 25.80
C TRP A 460 -3.91 7.45 24.38
N THR A 461 -5.17 7.16 24.01
CA THR A 461 -5.71 7.48 22.67
C THR A 461 -5.83 8.98 22.38
N ILE A 462 -5.82 9.82 23.43
CA ILE A 462 -5.92 11.28 23.36
C ILE A 462 -4.67 11.98 23.92
N ASP A 463 -3.55 11.25 24.05
CA ASP A 463 -2.28 11.79 24.56
C ASP A 463 -1.10 11.45 23.63
N PRO A 464 -0.95 12.17 22.49
CA PRO A 464 0.14 11.94 21.55
C PRO A 464 1.55 12.08 22.15
N LEU A 465 1.74 13.01 23.09
CA LEU A 465 3.04 13.22 23.74
C LEU A 465 3.36 12.09 24.73
N GLY A 466 2.36 11.61 25.48
CA GLY A 466 2.50 10.43 26.33
C GLY A 466 2.79 9.17 25.52
N GLU A 467 2.12 9.00 24.39
CA GLU A 467 2.38 7.88 23.46
C GLU A 467 3.83 7.88 22.97
N LYS A 468 4.37 9.05 22.60
CA LYS A 468 5.79 9.19 22.23
C LYS A 468 6.71 8.73 23.36
N LYS A 469 6.51 9.25 24.58
CA LYS A 469 7.31 8.88 25.75
C LYS A 469 7.25 7.38 26.00
N LYS A 470 6.06 6.78 25.88
CA LYS A 470 5.86 5.33 26.04
C LYS A 470 6.62 4.55 24.97
N THR A 471 6.54 4.99 23.72
CA THR A 471 7.24 4.35 22.60
C THR A 471 8.76 4.40 22.79
N ASP A 472 9.33 5.51 23.26
CA ASP A 472 10.76 5.62 23.56
C ASP A 472 11.21 4.62 24.63
N ILE A 473 10.42 4.48 25.70
CA ILE A 473 10.67 3.49 26.75
C ILE A 473 10.65 2.06 26.17
N LEU A 474 9.67 1.75 25.32
CA LEU A 474 9.57 0.43 24.68
C LEU A 474 10.75 0.15 23.74
N ILE A 475 11.26 1.16 23.04
CA ILE A 475 12.45 1.05 22.18
C ILE A 475 13.68 0.68 23.04
N GLN A 476 13.87 1.34 24.19
CA GLN A 476 14.98 1.08 25.10
C GLN A 476 14.90 -0.32 25.76
N GLN A 477 13.71 -0.90 25.87
CA GLN A 477 13.48 -2.23 26.44
C GLN A 477 13.68 -3.39 25.45
N ASN A 478 13.99 -3.11 24.17
CA ASN A 478 14.32 -4.15 23.20
C ASN A 478 15.54 -4.98 23.66
N PRO A 479 15.57 -6.29 23.39
CA PRO A 479 16.74 -7.10 23.69
C PRO A 479 17.95 -6.64 22.85
N ALA A 480 19.13 -6.69 23.47
CA ALA A 480 20.39 -6.47 22.78
C ALA A 480 20.53 -7.45 21.61
N GLN A 481 20.93 -6.93 20.45
CA GLN A 481 21.16 -7.73 19.26
C GLN A 481 22.58 -8.30 19.27
N VAL A 482 22.73 -9.51 18.77
CA VAL A 482 23.98 -10.28 18.67
C VAL A 482 24.13 -10.73 17.21
N ASP A 483 25.33 -10.59 16.66
CA ASP A 483 25.67 -11.14 15.35
C ASP A 483 25.94 -12.65 15.47
N LEU A 484 25.09 -13.44 14.84
CA LEU A 484 25.17 -14.89 14.79
C LEU A 484 25.35 -15.42 13.35
N SER A 485 25.71 -14.54 12.40
CA SER A 485 25.92 -14.86 10.98
C SER A 485 26.90 -16.01 10.78
N SER A 486 28.00 -16.04 11.53
CA SER A 486 29.02 -17.10 11.46
C SER A 486 28.54 -18.48 11.93
N ARG A 487 27.45 -18.54 12.70
CA ARG A 487 26.89 -19.76 13.27
C ARG A 487 25.65 -20.26 12.51
N LEU A 488 25.18 -19.51 11.51
CA LEU A 488 24.02 -19.86 10.71
C LEU A 488 24.30 -21.06 9.81
N PRO A 489 23.47 -22.11 9.84
CA PRO A 489 23.60 -23.23 8.91
C PRO A 489 23.45 -22.75 7.46
N LYS A 490 24.27 -23.29 6.54
CA LYS A 490 24.25 -22.93 5.11
C LYS A 490 22.86 -23.11 4.47
N ASP A 491 22.11 -24.12 4.90
CA ASP A 491 20.78 -24.42 4.37
C ASP A 491 19.64 -23.65 5.07
N PHE A 492 19.94 -22.84 6.09
CA PHE A 492 18.93 -22.16 6.90
C PHE A 492 18.12 -21.14 6.10
N LEU A 493 18.74 -20.51 5.10
CA LEU A 493 18.07 -19.57 4.20
C LEU A 493 17.12 -20.29 3.21
N ILE A 494 17.24 -21.61 3.05
CA ILE A 494 16.45 -22.43 2.13
C ILE A 494 15.31 -23.11 2.90
N GLN A 495 14.20 -22.39 3.14
CA GLN A 495 13.02 -22.98 3.79
C GLN A 495 12.37 -24.08 2.92
N LYS A 496 12.51 -25.36 3.29
CA LYS A 496 11.73 -26.46 2.70
C LYS A 496 10.27 -26.40 3.17
N LYS A 497 9.31 -26.31 2.24
CA LYS A 497 7.87 -26.41 2.54
C LYS A 497 7.51 -27.84 2.98
N ASN A 498 7.02 -28.00 4.21
CA ASN A 498 6.46 -29.26 4.69
C ASN A 498 5.13 -29.61 3.98
N SER A 499 4.90 -30.89 3.67
CA SER A 499 3.62 -31.37 3.10
C SER A 499 2.46 -31.25 4.11
N LEU A 500 1.23 -31.12 3.60
CA LEU A 500 0.02 -30.88 4.42
C LEU A 500 -0.25 -32.01 5.43
N GLY A 501 -0.08 -33.28 5.01
CA GLY A 501 -0.23 -34.44 5.90
C GLY A 501 0.77 -34.45 7.05
N LEU A 502 2.02 -34.07 6.76
CA LEU A 502 3.06 -33.91 7.79
C LEU A 502 2.72 -32.78 8.77
N LYS A 503 2.10 -31.69 8.30
CA LYS A 503 1.63 -30.58 9.16
C LYS A 503 0.49 -30.99 10.09
N ILE A 504 -0.44 -31.83 9.63
CA ILE A 504 -1.59 -32.31 10.42
C ILE A 504 -1.13 -33.28 11.51
N LEU A 505 -0.33 -34.29 11.16
CA LEU A 505 0.25 -35.25 12.12
C LEU A 505 1.09 -34.52 13.19
N LYS A 506 1.88 -33.53 12.75
CA LYS A 506 2.62 -32.64 13.64
C LYS A 506 1.67 -31.80 14.51
N ARG A 507 0.58 -31.21 14.03
CA ARG A 507 -0.34 -30.47 14.93
C ARG A 507 -0.94 -31.34 16.04
N LEU A 508 -1.33 -32.57 15.72
CA LEU A 508 -1.94 -33.50 16.68
C LEU A 508 -0.96 -33.92 17.79
N GLY A 509 0.29 -34.25 17.45
CA GLY A 509 1.30 -34.61 18.46
C GLY A 509 1.60 -33.48 19.46
N ASN A 510 1.46 -32.21 19.04
CA ASN A 510 1.80 -31.04 19.84
C ASN A 510 0.72 -30.72 20.87
N ILE A 511 -0.53 -31.00 20.51
CA ILE A 511 -1.69 -30.86 21.39
C ILE A 511 -1.60 -31.93 22.47
N LEU A 512 -1.33 -33.18 22.08
CA LEU A 512 -1.28 -34.33 22.99
C LEU A 512 -0.17 -34.23 24.05
N THR A 513 0.95 -33.57 23.75
CA THR A 513 2.09 -33.47 24.69
C THR A 513 2.24 -32.11 25.37
N LEU A 514 1.28 -31.19 25.17
CA LEU A 514 1.39 -29.77 25.56
C LEU A 514 2.73 -29.15 25.08
N GLY A 515 3.12 -29.39 23.83
CA GLY A 515 4.45 -29.01 23.33
C GLY A 515 5.58 -29.73 24.08
N ASN A 516 5.41 -31.03 24.33
CA ASN A 516 6.34 -31.91 25.06
C ASN A 516 6.67 -31.52 26.51
N TYR A 517 5.93 -30.61 27.16
CA TYR A 517 6.05 -30.42 28.62
C TYR A 517 5.62 -31.65 29.42
N LEU A 518 4.76 -32.49 28.83
CA LEU A 518 4.31 -33.76 29.41
C LEU A 518 4.88 -35.00 28.70
N ASN A 519 5.90 -34.86 27.85
CA ASN A 519 6.44 -36.02 27.11
C ASN A 519 7.45 -36.81 27.98
N PRO A 520 7.14 -38.04 28.39
CA PRO A 520 8.02 -38.87 29.22
C PRO A 520 9.29 -39.35 28.48
N PHE A 521 9.36 -39.16 27.15
CA PHE A 521 10.52 -39.47 26.31
C PHE A 521 11.45 -38.27 26.08
N SER A 522 11.24 -37.11 26.72
CA SER A 522 12.21 -36.00 26.68
C SER A 522 13.44 -36.28 27.58
N LYS A 523 14.05 -37.45 27.44
CA LYS A 523 15.31 -37.80 28.10
C LYS A 523 16.47 -37.32 27.23
N SER A 524 16.82 -36.06 27.43
CA SER A 524 18.02 -35.31 27.00
C SER A 524 17.57 -33.98 26.40
N VAL A 525 17.75 -32.92 27.18
CA VAL A 525 18.05 -31.66 26.51
C VAL A 525 19.39 -31.90 25.80
N ARG A 526 19.46 -31.63 24.51
CA ARG A 526 20.70 -31.68 23.75
C ARG A 526 21.66 -30.69 24.37
N ASP A 527 22.65 -31.21 25.08
CA ASP A 527 23.78 -30.47 25.63
C ASP A 527 24.96 -30.43 24.65
N ASP A 528 24.74 -30.80 23.38
CA ASP A 528 25.76 -30.86 22.33
C ASP A 528 26.22 -29.48 21.82
N GLY A 529 25.86 -28.39 22.52
CA GLY A 529 26.23 -27.02 22.19
C GLY A 529 25.60 -26.47 20.91
N LYS A 530 24.71 -27.21 20.23
CA LYS A 530 24.12 -26.76 18.97
C LYS A 530 23.07 -25.69 19.21
N LEU A 531 23.24 -24.56 18.51
CA LEU A 531 22.31 -23.45 18.52
C LEU A 531 21.26 -23.65 17.43
N LEU A 532 19.99 -23.60 17.82
CA LEU A 532 18.88 -23.67 16.88
C LEU A 532 18.46 -22.27 16.45
N PHE A 533 18.25 -22.07 15.15
CA PHE A 533 17.89 -20.78 14.58
C PHE A 533 16.42 -20.75 14.15
N ARG A 534 15.80 -19.56 14.20
CA ARG A 534 14.53 -19.25 13.57
C ARG A 534 14.51 -17.80 13.08
N PHE A 535 13.70 -17.50 12.07
CA PHE A 535 13.45 -16.11 11.69
C PHE A 535 12.43 -15.45 12.64
N HIS A 536 12.47 -14.12 12.73
CA HIS A 536 11.41 -13.37 13.41
C HIS A 536 10.03 -13.69 12.82
N GLY A 537 9.07 -14.02 13.69
CA GLY A 537 7.69 -14.31 13.28
C GLY A 537 7.45 -15.74 12.79
N ASP A 538 8.50 -16.55 12.62
CA ASP A 538 8.34 -17.99 12.42
C ASP A 538 8.13 -18.65 13.78
N TYR A 539 6.94 -19.20 13.98
CA TYR A 539 6.52 -19.87 15.22
C TYR A 539 6.27 -21.37 15.01
N GLU A 540 6.70 -21.96 13.89
CA GLU A 540 6.61 -23.40 13.67
C GLU A 540 7.53 -24.14 14.66
N SER A 541 6.98 -24.54 15.80
CA SER A 541 7.73 -25.00 16.97
C SER A 541 8.22 -26.46 16.91
N TRP A 542 8.04 -27.14 15.78
CA TRP A 542 8.33 -28.58 15.67
C TRP A 542 9.83 -28.82 15.52
N GLY A 543 10.42 -29.53 16.49
CA GLY A 543 11.86 -29.88 16.51
C GLY A 543 12.73 -28.95 17.36
N TRP A 544 12.14 -27.92 17.99
CA TRP A 544 12.85 -27.02 18.92
C TRP A 544 12.93 -27.59 20.34
N PHE A 545 12.14 -28.61 20.59
CA PHE A 545 12.07 -29.32 21.86
C PHE A 545 13.37 -30.10 22.09
N GLY A 546 14.00 -29.85 23.23
CA GLY A 546 15.31 -30.42 23.57
C GLY A 546 16.48 -29.45 23.41
N TYR A 547 16.28 -28.20 22.97
CA TYR A 547 17.34 -27.18 23.00
C TYR A 547 17.20 -26.31 24.25
N HIS A 548 18.33 -26.01 24.92
CA HIS A 548 18.40 -25.05 26.03
C HIS A 548 18.29 -23.59 25.55
N THR A 549 18.84 -23.33 24.36
CA THR A 549 18.96 -21.99 23.78
C THR A 549 18.50 -22.00 22.33
N LEU A 550 17.77 -20.96 21.94
CA LEU A 550 17.28 -20.72 20.60
C LEU A 550 17.67 -19.32 20.16
N ALA A 551 18.19 -19.18 18.95
CA ALA A 551 18.50 -17.91 18.32
C ALA A 551 17.34 -17.46 17.42
N VAL A 552 16.86 -16.23 17.64
CA VAL A 552 15.90 -15.55 16.76
C VAL A 552 16.68 -14.53 15.97
N VAL A 553 16.74 -14.70 14.65
CA VAL A 553 17.58 -13.87 13.78
C VAL A 553 16.79 -13.29 12.62
N ASP A 554 17.32 -12.23 12.03
CA ASP A 554 16.91 -11.76 10.71
C ASP A 554 17.63 -12.53 9.59
N LYS A 555 17.40 -12.12 8.33
CA LYS A 555 18.05 -12.73 7.15
C LYS A 555 19.57 -12.53 7.12
N LYS A 556 20.11 -11.57 7.89
CA LYS A 556 21.55 -11.28 7.99
C LYS A 556 22.20 -12.06 9.14
N GLY A 557 21.42 -12.74 9.98
CA GLY A 557 21.93 -13.44 11.16
C GLY A 557 22.08 -12.58 12.40
N ILE A 558 21.55 -11.37 12.38
CA ILE A 558 21.53 -10.48 13.54
C ILE A 558 20.25 -10.77 14.32
N GLY A 559 20.37 -10.95 15.63
CA GLY A 559 19.24 -11.41 16.42
C GLY A 559 19.46 -11.44 17.92
N TYR A 560 18.69 -12.24 18.64
CA TYR A 560 18.82 -12.41 20.09
C TYR A 560 18.63 -13.87 20.51
N LEU A 561 19.16 -14.20 21.70
CA LEU A 561 19.07 -15.54 22.27
C LEU A 561 17.89 -15.66 23.23
N CYS A 562 17.18 -16.78 23.15
CA CYS A 562 16.08 -17.16 24.01
C CYS A 562 16.47 -18.43 24.77
N HIS A 563 16.28 -18.41 26.10
CA HIS A 563 16.66 -19.52 26.97
C HIS A 563 15.44 -20.19 27.57
N ARG A 564 15.37 -21.51 27.50
CA ARG A 564 14.27 -22.28 28.07
C ARG A 564 14.17 -22.08 29.58
N SER A 565 12.97 -21.79 30.09
CA SER A 565 12.72 -21.70 31.52
C SER A 565 11.25 -22.00 31.84
N TRP A 566 11.00 -23.17 32.44
CA TRP A 566 9.66 -23.55 32.89
C TRP A 566 9.07 -22.55 33.89
N LYS A 567 9.90 -22.07 34.82
CA LYS A 567 9.50 -21.06 35.81
C LYS A 567 9.04 -19.76 35.14
N LYS A 568 9.67 -19.33 34.03
CA LYS A 568 9.21 -18.16 33.27
C LYS A 568 7.94 -18.47 32.48
N ALA A 569 7.84 -19.65 31.87
CA ALA A 569 6.66 -20.03 31.09
C ALA A 569 5.36 -20.05 31.91
N VAL A 570 5.38 -20.66 33.10
CA VAL A 570 4.19 -20.78 33.97
C VAL A 570 3.66 -19.43 34.44
N LYS A 571 4.53 -18.40 34.56
CA LYS A 571 4.12 -17.04 34.96
C LYS A 571 3.13 -16.38 34.00
N PHE A 572 3.01 -16.85 32.76
CA PHE A 572 2.07 -16.29 31.78
C PHE A 572 0.66 -16.88 31.87
N ILE A 573 0.48 -18.06 32.47
CA ILE A 573 -0.81 -18.78 32.45
C ILE A 573 -1.91 -17.94 33.10
N PHE A 574 -1.72 -17.54 34.36
CA PHE A 574 -2.73 -16.78 35.09
C PHE A 574 -3.00 -15.39 34.49
N PRO A 575 -1.98 -14.56 34.17
CA PRO A 575 -2.22 -13.28 33.50
C PRO A 575 -2.98 -13.41 32.18
N CYS A 576 -2.65 -14.39 31.34
CA CYS A 576 -3.35 -14.59 30.07
C CYS A 576 -4.82 -14.96 30.25
N LEU A 577 -5.12 -15.88 31.18
CA LEU A 577 -6.51 -16.27 31.49
C LEU A 577 -7.29 -15.10 32.08
N SER A 578 -6.70 -14.38 33.03
CA SER A 578 -7.31 -13.21 33.67
C SER A 578 -7.63 -12.11 32.65
N LEU A 579 -6.68 -11.76 31.77
CA LEU A 579 -6.91 -10.75 30.74
C LEU A 579 -7.92 -11.22 29.69
N SER A 580 -7.90 -12.50 29.32
CA SER A 580 -8.89 -13.06 28.38
C SER A 580 -10.31 -12.95 28.95
N PHE A 581 -10.50 -13.33 30.21
CA PHE A 581 -11.79 -13.21 30.90
C PHE A 581 -12.22 -11.74 31.03
N ARG A 582 -11.30 -10.85 31.44
CA ARG A 582 -11.57 -9.42 31.52
C ARG A 582 -11.98 -8.83 30.18
N PHE A 583 -11.28 -9.17 29.10
CA PHE A 583 -11.64 -8.74 27.75
C PHE A 583 -13.05 -9.19 27.39
N LEU A 584 -13.38 -10.47 27.60
CA LEU A 584 -14.71 -11.00 27.30
C LEU A 584 -15.80 -10.21 28.03
N ILE A 585 -15.63 -9.88 29.31
CA ILE A 585 -16.68 -9.17 30.07
C ILE A 585 -16.73 -7.68 29.73
N SER A 586 -15.58 -7.03 29.55
CA SER A 586 -15.50 -5.57 29.43
C SER A 586 -15.59 -5.03 28.00
N ARG A 587 -15.55 -5.89 26.96
CA ARG A 587 -15.47 -5.48 25.54
C ARG A 587 -16.51 -4.45 25.10
N ASN A 588 -17.77 -4.59 25.51
CA ASN A 588 -18.84 -3.68 25.09
C ASN A 588 -18.65 -2.30 25.72
N THR A 589 -18.32 -2.27 27.01
CA THR A 589 -17.99 -1.04 27.74
C THR A 589 -16.75 -0.37 27.16
N LEU A 590 -15.72 -1.14 26.80
CA LEU A 590 -14.52 -0.64 26.14
C LEU A 590 -14.82 -0.05 24.77
N SER A 591 -15.58 -0.76 23.92
CA SER A 591 -16.04 -0.22 22.64
C SER A 591 -16.80 1.10 22.79
N LYS A 592 -17.63 1.24 23.83
CA LYS A 592 -18.30 2.51 24.11
C LYS A 592 -17.29 3.61 24.47
N ARG A 593 -16.36 3.34 25.38
CA ARG A 593 -15.32 4.31 25.80
C ARG A 593 -14.41 4.74 24.65
N TYR A 594 -13.96 3.81 23.81
CA TYR A 594 -13.16 4.13 22.63
C TYR A 594 -13.93 5.05 21.66
N LYS A 595 -15.23 4.83 21.48
CA LYS A 595 -16.08 5.71 20.67
C LYS A 595 -16.30 7.08 21.31
N GLU A 596 -16.48 7.14 22.63
CA GLU A 596 -16.55 8.41 23.39
C GLU A 596 -15.26 9.23 23.21
N HIS A 597 -14.09 8.59 23.33
CA HIS A 597 -12.78 9.22 23.11
C HIS A 597 -12.58 9.72 21.67
N MET A 598 -13.23 9.10 20.68
CA MET A 598 -13.12 9.50 19.29
C MET A 598 -13.52 10.96 19.05
N HIS A 599 -14.43 11.51 19.86
CA HIS A 599 -14.83 12.91 19.79
C HIS A 599 -13.72 13.89 20.23
N HIS A 600 -12.68 13.39 20.90
CA HIS A 600 -11.58 14.20 21.43
C HIS A 600 -10.29 14.08 20.60
N TYR A 601 -10.21 13.16 19.63
CA TYR A 601 -8.98 12.94 18.85
C TYR A 601 -8.51 14.18 18.10
N GLU A 602 -9.43 14.93 17.48
CA GLU A 602 -9.06 16.15 16.76
C GLU A 602 -8.44 17.20 17.68
N ASN A 603 -9.10 17.49 18.81
CA ASN A 603 -8.59 18.47 19.77
C ASN A 603 -7.24 18.01 20.34
N ALA A 604 -7.11 16.73 20.72
CA ALA A 604 -5.86 16.18 21.22
C ALA A 604 -4.67 16.37 20.26
N TRP A 605 -4.89 16.13 18.96
CA TRP A 605 -3.87 16.37 17.94
C TRP A 605 -3.60 17.86 17.73
N ARG A 606 -4.63 18.68 17.61
CA ARG A 606 -4.49 20.14 17.39
C ARG A 606 -3.76 20.81 18.56
N ASP A 607 -4.12 20.50 19.79
CA ASP A 607 -3.46 21.00 21.00
C ASP A 607 -1.98 20.58 21.03
N THR A 608 -1.69 19.33 20.65
CA THR A 608 -0.32 18.85 20.53
C THR A 608 0.47 19.64 19.48
N PHE A 609 -0.11 19.90 18.30
CA PHE A 609 0.55 20.68 17.25
C PHE A 609 0.81 22.12 17.68
N LEU A 610 -0.12 22.76 18.39
CA LEU A 610 0.08 24.10 18.96
C LEU A 610 1.28 24.14 19.93
N ILE A 611 1.41 23.13 20.80
CA ILE A 611 2.56 22.99 21.71
C ILE A 611 3.87 22.87 20.92
N LEU A 612 3.90 22.01 19.89
CA LEU A 612 5.10 21.80 19.08
C LEU A 612 5.50 23.05 18.29
N ASP A 613 4.52 23.77 17.73
CA ASP A 613 4.76 24.98 16.95
C ASP A 613 5.28 26.12 17.82
N THR A 614 4.75 26.27 19.04
CA THR A 614 5.22 27.27 20.01
C THR A 614 6.67 27.00 20.39
N LYS A 615 7.01 25.75 20.70
CA LYS A 615 8.38 25.33 21.02
C LYS A 615 9.35 25.59 19.86
N ASN A 616 8.93 25.29 18.63
CA ASN A 616 9.76 25.55 17.44
C ASN A 616 10.05 27.05 17.27
N ARG A 617 9.06 27.93 17.46
CA ARG A 617 9.24 29.39 17.39
C ARG A 617 10.22 29.89 18.44
N GLU A 618 10.13 29.41 19.69
CA GLU A 618 11.05 29.77 20.77
C GLU A 618 12.49 29.32 20.51
N THR A 619 12.68 28.20 19.80
CA THR A 619 14.02 27.68 19.45
C THR A 619 14.59 28.22 18.14
N SER A 620 13.82 29.02 17.39
CA SER A 620 14.26 29.62 16.13
C SER A 620 15.05 30.90 16.41
N PRO A 621 16.24 31.12 15.81
CA PRO A 621 17.05 32.34 16.02
C PRO A 621 16.37 33.64 15.56
N GLU A 622 15.17 33.58 14.98
CA GLU A 622 14.34 34.72 14.60
C GLU A 622 13.36 35.17 15.72
N GLY A 623 13.17 34.38 16.78
CA GLY A 623 12.26 34.68 17.90
C GLY A 623 12.81 35.66 18.95
N SER A 624 14.02 36.20 18.74
CA SER A 624 14.69 37.17 19.60
C SER A 624 14.84 38.55 18.95
N LYS A 625 13.80 38.99 18.23
CA LYS A 625 13.64 40.39 17.80
C LYS A 625 12.29 40.94 18.19
#